data_AF-A0A1X9ST13-F1
#
_entry.id   AF-A0A1X9ST13-F1
#
_cell.length_a   1.000
_cell.length_b   1.000
_cell.length_c   1.000
_cell.angle_alpha   90.00
_cell.angle_beta   90.00
_cell.angle_gamma   90.00
#
_symmetry.space_group_name_H-M   'P 1'
#
loop_
_entity.id
_entity.type
_entity.pdbx_description
1 polymer ?
#
loop_
_entity_poly.entity_id
_entity_poly.type
_entity_poly.pdbx_seq_one_letter_code
_entity_poly.pdbx_strand_id
1 'polypeptide(L)' 'MSEAKILLNEIGRDDISDDSSNLLDCGLIDSIDIISLVAAMAARYGKDLDAKFLSAENFQSIAALDKMIKEAYGV' A
#
# COMPACT_ATOMS: atom_id res chain seq x y z
N MET A 1 5.79 0.07 -13.50
CA MET A 1 4.96 0.67 -12.43
C MET A 1 4.96 -0.32 -11.28
N SER A 2 5.19 0.12 -10.04
CA SER A 2 5.21 -0.76 -8.86
C SER A 2 3.80 -1.25 -8.50
N GLU A 3 3.69 -2.36 -7.77
CA GLU A 3 2.39 -2.87 -7.32
C GLU A 3 1.73 -1.89 -6.35
N ALA A 4 2.54 -1.28 -5.48
CA ALA A 4 2.12 -0.19 -4.60
C ALA A 4 1.41 0.93 -5.38
N LYS A 5 1.93 1.29 -6.56
CA LYS A 5 1.33 2.36 -7.34
C LYS A 5 0.01 1.97 -7.98
N ILE A 6 -0.08 0.75 -8.47
CA ILE A 6 -1.32 0.24 -9.04
C ILE A 6 -2.43 0.28 -7.98
N LEU A 7 -2.15 -0.21 -6.78
CA LEU A 7 -3.11 -0.24 -5.67
C LEU A 7 -3.50 1.16 -5.19
N LEU A 8 -2.55 2.09 -5.10
CA LEU A 8 -2.86 3.48 -4.76
C LEU A 8 -3.80 4.12 -5.79
N ASN A 9 -3.55 3.90 -7.08
CA ASN A 9 -4.44 4.39 -8.12
C ASN A 9 -5.84 3.76 -8.05
N GLU A 10 -5.94 2.47 -7.68
CA GLU A 10 -7.22 1.77 -7.51
C GLU A 10 -8.08 2.35 -6.38
N ILE A 11 -7.44 2.92 -5.34
CA ILE A 11 -8.15 3.60 -4.23
C ILE A 11 -8.30 5.11 -4.44
N GLY A 12 -8.02 5.63 -5.64
CA GLY A 12 -8.16 7.05 -5.96
C GLY A 12 -7.03 7.93 -5.42
N ARG A 13 -5.85 7.36 -5.17
CA ARG A 13 -4.63 8.03 -4.70
C ARG A 13 -3.56 8.12 -5.78
N ASP A 14 -3.99 8.48 -6.98
CA ASP A 14 -3.11 8.72 -8.13
C ASP A 14 -2.24 9.97 -7.96
N ASP A 15 -2.61 10.86 -7.05
CA ASP A 15 -1.88 12.07 -6.63
C ASP A 15 -0.50 11.81 -6.01
N ILE A 16 -0.27 10.64 -5.41
CA ILE A 16 0.98 10.31 -4.73
C ILE A 16 2.07 9.99 -5.75
N SER A 17 3.24 10.62 -5.69
CA SER A 17 4.36 10.29 -6.60
C SER A 17 5.09 9.00 -6.20
N ASP A 18 5.74 8.31 -7.14
CA ASP A 18 6.58 7.12 -6.89
C ASP A 18 7.73 7.41 -5.91
N ASP A 19 8.23 8.63 -5.91
CA ASP A 19 9.33 9.09 -5.03
C ASP A 19 8.83 9.55 -3.65
N SER A 20 7.53 9.43 -3.38
CA SER A 20 6.94 9.87 -2.11
C SER A 20 7.41 8.98 -0.97
N SER A 21 7.98 9.64 0.03
CA SER A 21 8.36 9.06 1.33
C SER A 21 7.53 9.70 2.43
N ASN A 22 7.54 9.06 3.61
CA ASN A 22 6.82 9.50 4.80
C ASN A 22 5.31 9.67 4.56
N LEU A 23 4.69 8.69 3.89
CA LEU A 23 3.28 8.78 3.46
C LEU A 23 2.33 9.02 4.64
N LEU A 24 2.60 8.39 5.78
CA LEU A 24 1.81 8.57 6.99
C LEU A 24 2.13 9.89 7.68
N ASP A 25 3.42 10.19 7.89
CA ASP A 25 3.83 11.36 8.68
C ASP A 25 3.50 12.68 7.97
N CYS A 26 3.54 12.70 6.63
CA CYS A 26 3.12 13.83 5.82
C CYS A 26 1.59 13.92 5.69
N GLY A 27 0.82 12.99 6.26
CA GLY A 27 -0.63 12.90 6.10
C GLY A 27 -1.06 12.67 4.66
N LEU A 28 -0.18 12.10 3.83
CA LEU A 28 -0.54 11.72 2.47
C LEU A 28 -1.56 10.59 2.55
N ILE A 29 -1.32 9.55 3.33
CA ILE A 29 -2.31 8.49 3.58
C ILE A 29 -2.71 8.46 5.05
N ASP A 30 -3.95 8.06 5.31
CA ASP A 30 -4.46 7.87 6.67
C ASP A 30 -4.97 6.44 6.92
N SER A 31 -5.63 6.22 8.05
CA SER A 31 -6.20 4.92 8.41
C SER A 31 -7.28 4.42 7.43
N ILE A 32 -8.03 5.32 6.80
CA ILE A 32 -9.07 4.98 5.82
C ILE A 32 -8.43 4.54 4.51
N ASP A 33 -7.36 5.22 4.09
CA ASP A 33 -6.56 4.80 2.94
C ASP A 33 -5.94 3.42 3.18
N ILE A 34 -5.40 3.14 4.38
CA ILE A 34 -4.85 1.82 4.72
C ILE A 34 -5.92 0.73 4.60
N ILE A 35 -7.12 0.95 5.16
CA ILE A 35 -8.22 -0.02 5.05
C ILE A 35 -8.58 -0.26 3.58
N SER A 36 -8.62 0.81 2.78
CA SER A 36 -8.93 0.74 1.35
C SER A 36 -7.85 -0.01 0.57
N LEU A 37 -6.57 0.22 0.89
CA LEU A 37 -5.43 -0.49 0.31
C LEU A 37 -5.49 -2.00 0.62
N VAL A 38 -5.76 -2.37 1.88
CA VAL A 38 -5.86 -3.78 2.27
C VAL A 38 -7.02 -4.46 1.53
N ALA A 39 -8.16 -3.79 1.40
CA ALA A 39 -9.29 -4.31 0.62
C ALA A 39 -8.95 -4.45 -0.88
N ALA A 40 -8.26 -3.47 -1.47
CA ALA A 40 -7.81 -3.52 -2.86
C ALA A 40 -6.82 -4.69 -3.10
N MET A 41 -5.86 -4.90 -2.19
CA MET A 41 -4.96 -6.05 -2.25
C MET A 41 -5.71 -7.38 -2.21
N ALA A 42 -6.67 -7.52 -1.30
CA ALA A 42 -7.47 -8.73 -1.17
C ALA A 42 -8.30 -9.00 -2.44
N ALA A 43 -8.92 -7.96 -3.01
CA ALA A 43 -9.66 -8.06 -4.26
C ALA A 43 -8.76 -8.43 -5.45
N ARG A 44 -7.54 -7.87 -5.51
CA ARG A 44 -6.60 -8.06 -6.63
C ARG A 44 -5.92 -9.43 -6.61
N TYR A 45 -5.49 -9.89 -5.44
CA TYR A 45 -4.70 -11.13 -5.31
C TYR A 45 -5.52 -12.32 -4.79
N GLY A 46 -6.80 -12.11 -4.45
CA GLY A 46 -7.73 -13.18 -4.07
C GLY A 46 -7.48 -13.80 -2.70
N LYS A 47 -6.72 -13.13 -1.82
CA LYS A 47 -6.48 -13.55 -0.43
C LYS A 47 -6.22 -12.34 0.46
N ASP A 48 -6.59 -12.44 1.74
CA ASP A 48 -6.37 -11.37 2.72
C ASP A 48 -4.89 -11.13 3.03
N LEU A 49 -4.56 -9.89 3.41
CA LEU A 49 -3.22 -9.54 3.89
C LEU A 49 -3.00 -10.14 5.28
N ASP A 50 -1.89 -10.85 5.46
CA ASP A 50 -1.47 -11.37 6.77
C ASP A 50 -1.24 -10.21 7.75
N ALA A 51 -1.83 -10.30 8.95
CA ALA A 51 -1.78 -9.26 9.97
C ALA A 51 -0.35 -8.86 10.37
N LYS A 52 0.66 -9.73 10.18
CA LYS A 52 2.07 -9.37 10.41
C LYS A 52 2.56 -8.22 9.53
N PHE A 53 1.92 -8.00 8.39
CA PHE A 53 2.25 -6.92 7.46
C PHE A 53 1.54 -5.60 7.81
N LEU A 54 0.58 -5.60 8.74
CA LEU A 54 -0.13 -4.40 9.21
C LEU A 54 0.71 -3.61 10.21
N SER A 55 1.88 -3.15 9.78
CA SER A 55 2.78 -2.29 10.55
C SER A 55 2.94 -0.94 9.84
N ALA A 56 3.03 0.16 10.61
CA ALA A 56 3.18 1.50 10.05
C ALA A 56 4.37 1.59 9.07
N GLU A 57 5.46 0.89 9.38
CA GLU A 57 6.69 0.82 8.56
C GLU A 57 6.40 0.40 7.11
N ASN A 58 5.50 -0.56 6.90
CA ASN A 58 5.15 -1.01 5.56
C ASN A 58 4.33 0.01 4.75
N PHE A 59 3.72 1.00 5.42
CA PHE A 59 2.94 2.05 4.80
C PHE A 59 3.66 3.41 4.80
N GLN A 60 4.92 3.48 5.26
CA GLN A 60 5.67 4.75 5.33
C GLN A 60 6.17 5.26 3.98
N SER A 61 6.33 4.41 2.96
CA SER A 61 6.82 4.83 1.64
C SER A 61 6.32 3.91 0.54
N ILE A 62 6.33 4.39 -0.70
CA ILE A 62 6.01 3.56 -1.88
C ILE A 62 6.93 2.33 -1.94
N ALA A 63 8.22 2.49 -1.66
CA ALA A 63 9.18 1.39 -1.67
C ALA A 63 8.89 0.34 -0.58
N ALA A 64 8.56 0.77 0.63
CA ALA A 64 8.19 -0.14 1.72
C ALA A 64 6.89 -0.90 1.41
N LEU A 65 5.90 -0.19 0.88
CA LEU A 65 4.61 -0.76 0.50
C LEU A 65 4.78 -1.80 -0.63
N ASP A 66 5.55 -1.47 -1.66
CA ASP A 66 5.82 -2.37 -2.79
C ASP A 66 6.55 -3.63 -2.32
N LYS A 67 7.55 -3.48 -1.45
CA LYS A 67 8.26 -4.60 -0.84
C LYS A 67 7.30 -5.50 -0.06
N MET A 68 6.46 -4.92 0.79
CA MET A 68 5.46 -5.67 1.57
C MET A 68 4.52 -6.46 0.67
N ILE A 69 3.99 -5.85 -0.40
CA ILE A 69 3.08 -6.50 -1.35
C ILE A 69 3.77 -7.72 -2.00
N LYS A 70 5.00 -7.55 -2.48
CA LYS A 70 5.77 -8.63 -3.10
C LYS A 70 6.02 -9.79 -2.14
N GLU A 71 6.36 -9.50 -0.89
CA GLU A 71 6.56 -10.53 0.14
C GLU A 71 5.24 -11.23 0.53
N ALA A 72 4.13 -10.50 0.60
CA ALA A 72 2.83 -11.05 0.99
C ALA A 72 2.20 -11.93 -0.11
N TYR A 73 2.33 -11.51 -1.37
CA TYR A 73 1.60 -12.11 -2.49
C TYR A 73 2.51 -12.89 -3.46
N GLY A 74 3.83 -12.74 -3.39
CA GLY A 74 4.78 -13.47 -4.24
C GLY A 74 4.77 -12.99 -5.69
N VAL A 75 4.61 -11.68 -5.89
CA VAL A 75 4.54 -11.00 -7.20
C VAL A 75 5.80 -10.22 -7.54
#